data_AF-G5QH97-F1
#
_entry.id   AF-G5QH97-F1
#
_cell.length_a   1.000
_cell.length_b   1.000
_cell.length_c   1.000
_cell.angle_alpha   90.00
_cell.angle_beta   90.00
_cell.angle_gamma   90.00
#
_symmetry.space_group_name_H-M   'P 1'
#
loop_
_entity.id
_entity.type
_entity.pdbx_description
1 polymer ?
#
loop_
_entity_poly.entity_id
_entity_poly.type
_entity_poly.pdbx_seq_one_letter_code
_entity_poly.pdbx_strand_id
1 'polypeptide(L)'
;IVGPDGTPFSTEIQSQPAPDRVVLKVMPETVQPYSIWGLKLPSLKRRLFRCVRIKENDDGTYAITAVQHVPEKESIVDNGAHFDPLPGTTNGIIPPAVQHLVVDTDNDSILYQAKAKWDTPRVVKGVRFVVRLTTGSGKEGDPVRLVTTATTSETEYAFHELPLGDYTLTVRAINGFGQQGEPASVAFSIQAPEAPSTIEMTPGYFQITVTPYQAIYDASVQYEFWYTATQLATAADIQSKAQYLGTGSFWIKDNIRPGHDAWFYVRSVNRVGKSAFAEASGQCSDDAEGYLAFFDGKIQQTQLAKELLDKMDNTALKQDIADISKTVSETKNEIEQTVNKTLGDQSATISQIQKVQTDTDNNLNALYMLKVQKTKDGVPYVAGIGAGIEDVAGQTLSQILLAANRTAIIDPSDGNTVPMLVAQGGQIFLNEALVKYLIAPTITSGGDPPAFSLTPDGKLTAKNADISGHINAVSGSFTGEINATSGKFSGVIEAKEFVGDICGSKVMQGVSIRATNDERSTSTRYTDSATYQIGKTITVMANCERNGGSGAITVTININGQVKTAEVMPYTAGIPAMYQTVVFSVHTTSPVVDISVSLRVSGRYTTEASVWPLVMVSRSGNNFTN
;
A
#
# COMPACT_ATOMS: atom_id res chain seq x y z
N ILE A 1 -36.79 -100.12 -16.82
CA ILE A 1 -35.51 -100.31 -16.10
C ILE A 1 -34.42 -100.04 -17.13
N VAL A 2 -33.38 -99.28 -16.81
CA VAL A 2 -32.25 -99.14 -17.75
C VAL A 2 -31.23 -100.21 -17.38
N GLY A 3 -30.88 -101.08 -18.33
CA GLY A 3 -29.86 -102.10 -18.13
C GLY A 3 -28.45 -101.50 -17.98
N PRO A 4 -27.44 -102.29 -17.57
CA PRO A 4 -26.05 -101.84 -17.45
C PRO A 4 -25.44 -101.31 -18.76
N ASP A 5 -26.05 -101.68 -19.89
CA ASP A 5 -25.71 -101.29 -21.26
C ASP A 5 -26.44 -100.02 -21.73
N GLY A 6 -27.24 -99.38 -20.86
CA GLY A 6 -28.00 -98.19 -21.20
C GLY A 6 -29.28 -98.48 -21.98
N THR A 7 -29.65 -99.75 -22.23
CA THR A 7 -30.85 -100.07 -23.00
C THR A 7 -32.10 -100.17 -22.10
N PRO A 8 -33.25 -99.63 -22.54
CA PRO A 8 -34.47 -99.67 -21.75
C PRO A 8 -35.11 -101.08 -21.79
N PHE A 9 -35.13 -101.74 -20.65
CA PHE A 9 -35.84 -103.00 -20.42
C PHE A 9 -37.22 -102.75 -19.79
N SER A 10 -38.26 -103.39 -20.33
CA SER A 10 -39.63 -103.36 -19.80
C SER A 10 -40.12 -104.80 -19.56
N THR A 11 -40.76 -105.03 -18.42
CA THR A 11 -41.42 -106.30 -18.07
C THR A 11 -42.85 -106.05 -17.62
N GLU A 12 -43.73 -107.02 -17.88
CA GLU A 12 -45.14 -106.92 -17.51
C GLU A 12 -45.33 -107.13 -16.01
N ILE A 13 -46.24 -106.34 -15.43
CA ILE A 13 -46.71 -106.51 -14.06
C ILE A 13 -47.81 -107.58 -14.09
N GLN A 14 -47.58 -108.70 -13.43
CA GLN A 14 -48.54 -109.80 -13.36
C GLN A 14 -49.70 -109.49 -12.40
N SER A 15 -49.40 -108.89 -11.25
CA SER A 15 -50.42 -108.47 -10.28
C SER A 15 -49.88 -107.40 -9.32
N GLN A 16 -50.79 -106.72 -8.63
CA GLN A 16 -50.47 -105.76 -7.57
C GLN A 16 -51.21 -106.16 -6.28
N PRO A 17 -50.64 -107.04 -5.45
CA PRO A 17 -51.31 -107.52 -4.24
C PRO A 17 -51.47 -106.44 -3.15
N ALA A 18 -50.67 -105.37 -3.18
CA ALA A 18 -50.77 -104.23 -2.27
C ALA A 18 -50.33 -102.92 -2.94
N PRO A 19 -50.72 -101.73 -2.43
CA PRO A 19 -50.34 -100.45 -3.02
C PRO A 19 -48.81 -100.26 -3.21
N ASP A 20 -48.01 -100.82 -2.31
CA ASP A 20 -46.55 -100.76 -2.28
C ASP A 20 -45.85 -102.01 -2.84
N ARG A 21 -46.61 -102.99 -3.34
CA ARG A 21 -46.06 -104.27 -3.84
C ARG A 21 -46.63 -104.63 -5.20
N VAL A 22 -45.74 -104.90 -6.15
CA VAL A 22 -46.07 -105.45 -7.47
C VAL A 22 -45.36 -106.79 -7.66
N VAL A 23 -46.02 -107.70 -8.35
CA VAL A 23 -45.45 -108.97 -8.79
C VAL A 23 -45.17 -108.85 -10.28
N LEU A 24 -43.92 -109.02 -10.67
CA LEU A 24 -43.51 -108.99 -12.07
C LEU A 24 -43.65 -110.40 -12.67
N LYS A 25 -44.03 -110.46 -13.95
CA LYS A 25 -44.17 -111.74 -14.67
C LYS A 25 -42.83 -112.45 -14.85
N VAL A 26 -41.76 -111.67 -15.00
CA VAL A 26 -40.37 -112.13 -15.01
C VAL A 26 -39.53 -111.09 -14.27
N MET A 27 -38.77 -111.52 -13.27
CA MET A 27 -37.79 -110.68 -12.57
C MET A 27 -36.55 -110.53 -13.45
N PRO A 28 -36.19 -109.32 -13.89
CA PRO A 28 -34.99 -109.13 -14.68
C PRO A 28 -33.73 -109.37 -13.83
N GLU A 29 -32.80 -110.20 -14.33
CA GLU A 29 -31.51 -110.49 -13.67
C GLU A 29 -30.62 -109.25 -13.47
N THR A 30 -30.95 -108.15 -14.14
CA THR A 30 -30.15 -106.92 -14.23
C THR A 30 -30.50 -105.85 -13.20
N VAL A 31 -31.45 -106.09 -12.29
CA VAL A 31 -31.83 -105.11 -11.24
C VAL A 31 -30.85 -105.18 -10.08
N GLN A 32 -29.81 -104.34 -10.13
CA GLN A 32 -28.84 -104.19 -9.05
C GLN A 32 -29.39 -103.31 -7.91
N PRO A 33 -28.89 -103.45 -6.67
CA PRO A 33 -29.14 -102.48 -5.59
C PRO A 33 -28.86 -101.05 -6.09
N TYR A 34 -29.73 -100.09 -5.75
CA TYR A 34 -29.68 -98.69 -6.20
C TYR A 34 -29.99 -98.41 -7.69
N SER A 35 -30.44 -99.40 -8.45
CA SER A 35 -30.90 -99.18 -9.84
C SER A 35 -32.15 -98.31 -9.89
N ILE A 36 -32.21 -97.40 -10.87
CA ILE A 36 -33.38 -96.56 -11.11
C ILE A 36 -34.35 -97.31 -12.03
N TRP A 37 -35.59 -97.44 -11.59
CA TRP A 37 -36.67 -98.07 -12.35
C TRP A 37 -37.94 -97.21 -12.31
N GLY A 38 -38.74 -97.32 -13.36
CA GLY A 38 -40.04 -96.65 -13.48
C GLY A 38 -41.16 -97.68 -13.44
N LEU A 39 -42.24 -97.36 -12.72
CA LEU A 39 -43.43 -98.18 -12.60
C LEU A 39 -44.60 -97.54 -13.37
N LYS A 40 -45.21 -98.28 -14.29
CA LYS A 40 -46.39 -97.83 -15.03
C LYS A 40 -47.58 -98.69 -14.62
N LEU A 41 -48.41 -98.15 -13.73
CA LEU A 41 -49.68 -98.75 -13.30
C LEU A 41 -50.83 -97.81 -13.63
N PRO A 42 -52.02 -98.32 -14.01
CA PRO A 42 -53.22 -97.49 -14.20
C PRO A 42 -53.61 -96.69 -12.94
N SER A 43 -53.23 -97.17 -11.76
CA SER A 43 -53.49 -96.53 -10.45
C SER A 43 -52.51 -95.41 -10.09
N LEU A 44 -51.38 -95.28 -10.78
CA LEU A 44 -50.38 -94.25 -10.50
C LEU A 44 -50.72 -92.97 -11.24
N LYS A 45 -50.99 -91.89 -10.48
CA LYS A 45 -51.09 -90.54 -11.04
C LYS A 45 -49.70 -89.96 -11.26
N ARG A 46 -49.46 -89.39 -12.44
CA ARG A 46 -48.23 -88.64 -12.77
C ARG A 46 -48.10 -87.45 -11.81
N ARG A 47 -47.03 -87.40 -11.03
CA ARG A 47 -46.65 -86.21 -10.25
C ARG A 47 -45.60 -85.45 -11.03
N LEU A 48 -45.94 -84.22 -11.42
CA LEU A 48 -45.01 -83.30 -12.06
C LEU A 48 -44.35 -82.46 -10.97
N PHE A 49 -43.07 -82.12 -11.15
CA PHE A 49 -42.35 -81.21 -10.28
C PHE A 49 -41.75 -80.11 -11.15
N ARG A 50 -41.86 -78.86 -10.72
CA ARG A 50 -41.20 -77.73 -11.39
C ARG A 50 -39.87 -77.48 -10.71
N CYS A 51 -38.78 -77.57 -11.47
CA CYS A 51 -37.47 -77.12 -11.01
C CYS A 51 -37.53 -75.60 -10.77
N VAL A 52 -37.23 -75.17 -9.54
CA VAL A 52 -37.22 -73.76 -9.13
C VAL A 52 -35.79 -73.24 -9.07
N ARG A 53 -34.85 -74.10 -8.71
CA ARG A 53 -33.44 -73.75 -8.63
C ARG A 53 -32.57 -74.95 -8.91
N ILE A 54 -31.55 -74.73 -9.72
CA ILE A 54 -30.39 -75.60 -9.82
C ILE A 54 -29.24 -74.83 -9.18
N LYS A 55 -28.66 -75.38 -8.11
CA LYS A 55 -27.45 -74.86 -7.48
C LYS A 55 -26.34 -75.87 -7.73
N GLU A 56 -25.20 -75.38 -8.20
CA GLU A 56 -24.00 -76.18 -8.26
C GLU A 56 -23.25 -76.15 -6.92
N ASN A 57 -22.76 -77.31 -6.51
CA ASN A 57 -21.96 -77.48 -5.30
C ASN A 57 -20.47 -77.59 -5.64
N ASP A 58 -19.61 -77.33 -4.65
CA ASP A 58 -18.15 -77.32 -4.82
C ASP A 58 -17.55 -78.69 -5.19
N ASP A 59 -18.30 -79.77 -4.96
CA ASP A 59 -17.94 -81.16 -5.26
C ASP A 59 -18.34 -81.62 -6.67
N GLY A 60 -18.89 -80.73 -7.50
CA GLY A 60 -19.35 -81.03 -8.86
C GLY A 60 -20.73 -81.70 -8.92
N THR A 61 -21.44 -81.81 -7.79
CA THR A 61 -22.84 -82.24 -7.77
C THR A 61 -23.80 -81.06 -7.93
N TYR A 62 -25.03 -81.35 -8.39
CA TYR A 62 -26.09 -80.35 -8.52
C TYR A 62 -27.16 -80.58 -7.46
N ALA A 63 -27.45 -79.55 -6.68
CA ALA A 63 -28.63 -79.50 -5.82
C ALA A 63 -29.82 -78.95 -6.63
N ILE A 64 -30.83 -79.80 -6.84
CA ILE A 64 -32.07 -79.43 -7.52
C ILE A 64 -33.15 -79.18 -6.48
N THR A 65 -33.66 -77.95 -6.40
CA THR A 65 -34.86 -77.64 -5.63
C THR A 65 -36.05 -77.60 -6.56
N ALA A 66 -37.04 -78.46 -6.33
CA ALA A 66 -38.24 -78.52 -7.13
C ALA A 66 -39.50 -78.44 -6.25
N VAL A 67 -40.54 -77.77 -6.76
CA VAL A 67 -41.85 -77.67 -6.10
C VAL A 67 -42.82 -78.61 -6.82
N GLN A 68 -43.60 -79.38 -6.06
CA GLN A 68 -44.59 -80.29 -6.62
C GLN A 68 -45.66 -79.48 -7.38
N HIS A 69 -45.89 -79.87 -8.63
CA HIS A 69 -46.83 -79.21 -9.54
C HIS A 69 -48.25 -79.77 -9.37
N VAL A 70 -49.24 -78.92 -9.64
CA VAL A 70 -50.67 -79.24 -9.64
C VAL A 70 -51.08 -79.51 -11.10
N PRO A 71 -51.44 -80.75 -11.47
CA PRO A 71 -51.67 -81.13 -12.87
C PRO A 71 -52.69 -80.26 -13.62
N GLU A 72 -53.69 -79.72 -12.94
CA GLU A 72 -54.74 -78.89 -13.55
C GLU A 72 -54.26 -77.50 -14.01
N LYS A 73 -53.01 -77.10 -13.69
CA LYS A 73 -52.41 -75.80 -14.06
C LYS A 73 -51.32 -75.90 -15.13
N GLU A 74 -51.15 -77.08 -15.75
CA GLU A 74 -50.11 -77.37 -16.75
C GLU A 74 -50.11 -76.37 -17.92
N SER A 75 -51.29 -76.03 -18.47
CA SER A 75 -51.40 -75.15 -19.65
C SER A 75 -51.14 -73.65 -19.39
N ILE A 76 -51.21 -73.20 -18.14
CA ILE A 76 -51.10 -71.77 -17.79
C ILE A 76 -49.64 -71.42 -17.42
N VAL A 77 -48.89 -72.40 -16.92
CA VAL A 77 -47.58 -72.17 -16.29
C VAL A 77 -46.41 -72.33 -17.27
N ASP A 78 -46.59 -73.10 -18.35
CA ASP A 78 -45.57 -73.32 -19.40
C ASP A 78 -45.65 -72.29 -20.56
N ASN A 79 -46.41 -71.21 -20.39
CA ASN A 79 -46.56 -70.15 -21.38
C ASN A 79 -45.27 -69.29 -21.46
N GLY A 80 -44.23 -69.83 -22.07
CA GLY A 80 -43.05 -69.09 -22.53
C GLY A 80 -41.96 -68.81 -21.48
N ALA A 81 -41.87 -69.58 -20.40
CA ALA A 81 -40.76 -69.45 -19.44
C ALA A 81 -39.43 -69.95 -20.06
N HIS A 82 -38.73 -69.05 -20.76
CA HIS A 82 -37.34 -69.21 -21.15
C HIS A 82 -36.44 -68.79 -19.99
N PHE A 83 -35.49 -69.65 -19.60
CA PHE A 83 -34.38 -69.20 -18.77
C PHE A 83 -33.27 -68.79 -19.72
N ASP A 84 -32.90 -67.51 -19.71
CA ASP A 84 -31.68 -67.08 -20.39
C ASP A 84 -30.53 -67.92 -19.84
N PRO A 85 -29.68 -68.51 -20.70
CA PRO A 85 -28.52 -69.26 -20.23
C PRO A 85 -27.67 -68.32 -19.36
N LEU A 86 -27.69 -68.56 -18.05
CA LEU A 86 -26.83 -67.85 -17.12
C LEU A 86 -25.36 -68.08 -17.51
N PRO A 87 -24.46 -67.12 -17.23
CA PRO A 87 -23.03 -67.28 -17.47
C PRO A 87 -22.55 -68.62 -16.91
N GLY A 88 -21.83 -69.36 -17.74
CA GLY A 88 -21.32 -70.70 -17.39
C GLY A 88 -20.63 -70.69 -16.04
N THR A 89 -20.90 -71.73 -15.25
CA THR A 89 -20.41 -71.88 -13.89
C THR A 89 -18.91 -72.18 -13.85
N THR A 90 -18.30 -72.18 -12.66
CA THR A 90 -16.86 -72.47 -12.48
C THR A 90 -16.45 -73.88 -12.95
N ASN A 91 -17.39 -74.83 -13.02
CA ASN A 91 -17.18 -76.15 -13.65
C ASN A 91 -17.82 -76.24 -15.06
N GLY A 92 -18.09 -75.09 -15.68
CA GLY A 92 -18.66 -75.02 -17.02
C GLY A 92 -17.80 -75.79 -18.01
N ILE A 93 -18.44 -76.63 -18.81
CA ILE A 93 -17.77 -77.47 -19.81
C ILE A 93 -17.27 -76.68 -21.02
N ILE A 94 -17.61 -75.40 -21.18
CA ILE A 94 -17.24 -74.63 -22.38
C ILE A 94 -15.83 -74.05 -22.22
N PRO A 95 -14.84 -74.42 -23.05
CA PRO A 95 -13.51 -73.83 -23.00
C PRO A 95 -13.56 -72.30 -23.16
N PRO A 96 -12.81 -71.52 -22.35
CA PRO A 96 -12.77 -70.06 -22.48
C PRO A 96 -12.07 -69.62 -23.77
N ALA A 97 -12.40 -68.42 -24.26
CA ALA A 97 -11.66 -67.79 -25.34
C ALA A 97 -10.26 -67.37 -24.89
N VAL A 98 -9.27 -67.50 -25.77
CA VAL A 98 -7.92 -66.96 -25.55
C VAL A 98 -7.90 -65.51 -26.03
N GLN A 99 -7.41 -64.58 -25.21
CA GLN A 99 -7.35 -63.15 -25.50
C GLN A 99 -5.93 -62.61 -25.25
N HIS A 100 -5.61 -61.45 -25.85
CA HIS A 100 -4.32 -60.76 -25.71
C HIS A 100 -3.10 -61.67 -25.91
N LEU A 101 -3.17 -62.58 -26.88
CA LEU A 101 -2.04 -63.43 -27.23
C LEU A 101 -0.90 -62.55 -27.77
N VAL A 102 0.18 -62.47 -27.01
CA VAL A 102 1.39 -61.74 -27.34
C VAL A 102 2.59 -62.68 -27.30
N VAL A 103 3.59 -62.41 -28.16
CA VAL A 103 4.84 -63.17 -28.22
C VAL A 103 6.00 -62.20 -28.16
N ASP A 104 6.88 -62.40 -27.19
CA ASP A 104 8.15 -61.70 -27.07
C ASP A 104 9.30 -62.64 -27.45
N THR A 105 10.20 -62.18 -28.32
CA THR A 105 11.38 -62.94 -28.73
C THR A 105 12.61 -62.48 -27.97
N ASP A 106 13.41 -63.41 -27.48
CA ASP A 106 14.67 -63.14 -26.79
C ASP A 106 15.80 -64.07 -27.25
N ASN A 107 17.04 -63.73 -26.92
CA ASN A 107 18.19 -64.58 -27.21
C ASN A 107 18.28 -65.69 -26.15
N ASP A 108 18.42 -66.94 -26.59
CA ASP A 108 18.67 -68.12 -25.75
C ASP A 108 20.15 -68.54 -25.85
N SER A 109 20.56 -69.50 -25.03
CA SER A 109 21.93 -70.01 -24.91
C SER A 109 22.60 -70.41 -26.23
N ILE A 110 21.86 -70.84 -27.25
CA ILE A 110 22.39 -71.27 -28.56
C ILE A 110 21.62 -70.69 -29.76
N LEU A 111 20.32 -70.42 -29.61
CA LEU A 111 19.41 -69.89 -30.66
C LEU A 111 18.45 -68.86 -30.04
N TYR A 112 17.20 -68.76 -30.50
CA TYR A 112 16.22 -67.79 -30.01
C TYR A 112 15.11 -68.45 -29.20
N GLN A 113 14.58 -67.70 -28.25
CA GLN A 113 13.41 -68.06 -27.44
C GLN A 113 12.22 -67.21 -27.86
N ALA A 114 11.02 -67.78 -27.90
CA ALA A 114 9.76 -67.04 -28.03
C ALA A 114 8.88 -67.31 -26.81
N LYS A 115 8.63 -66.28 -26.00
CA LYS A 115 7.76 -66.34 -24.82
C LYS A 115 6.38 -65.84 -25.20
N ALA A 116 5.40 -66.73 -25.16
CA ALA A 116 4.01 -66.42 -25.39
C ALA A 116 3.27 -66.20 -24.08
N LYS A 117 2.43 -65.17 -24.04
CA LYS A 117 1.51 -64.89 -22.94
C LYS A 117 0.13 -64.59 -23.48
N TRP A 118 -0.90 -65.00 -22.74
CA TRP A 118 -2.29 -64.74 -23.09
C TRP A 118 -3.15 -64.67 -21.83
N ASP A 119 -4.37 -64.16 -21.99
CA ASP A 119 -5.37 -64.12 -20.93
C ASP A 119 -6.59 -64.95 -21.31
N THR A 120 -7.39 -65.27 -20.30
CA THR A 120 -8.74 -65.79 -20.50
C THR A 120 -9.75 -64.96 -19.72
N PRO A 121 -10.92 -64.65 -20.30
CA PRO A 121 -11.92 -63.81 -19.64
C PRO A 121 -12.56 -64.47 -18.41
N ARG A 122 -12.33 -65.77 -18.20
CA ARG A 122 -12.81 -66.54 -17.06
C ARG A 122 -11.89 -67.71 -16.73
N VAL A 123 -11.75 -68.03 -15.45
CA VAL A 123 -11.03 -69.21 -14.97
C VAL A 123 -12.00 -70.39 -14.91
N VAL A 124 -11.79 -71.38 -15.78
CA VAL A 124 -12.57 -72.63 -15.80
C VAL A 124 -11.69 -73.77 -15.26
N LYS A 125 -12.20 -74.50 -14.27
CA LYS A 125 -11.44 -75.58 -13.62
C LYS A 125 -11.20 -76.72 -14.62
N GLY A 126 -9.94 -77.18 -14.72
CA GLY A 126 -9.57 -78.31 -15.59
C GLY A 126 -9.37 -77.97 -17.07
N VAL A 127 -9.30 -76.68 -17.43
CA VAL A 127 -8.88 -76.25 -18.77
C VAL A 127 -7.36 -76.29 -18.89
N ARG A 128 -6.89 -76.76 -20.05
CA ARG A 128 -5.50 -76.67 -20.50
C ARG A 128 -5.44 -75.93 -21.83
N PHE A 129 -4.27 -75.46 -22.21
CA PHE A 129 -4.05 -74.76 -23.47
C PHE A 129 -3.15 -75.59 -24.36
N VAL A 130 -3.62 -75.87 -25.57
CA VAL A 130 -2.76 -76.40 -26.64
C VAL A 130 -2.14 -75.22 -27.37
N VAL A 131 -0.82 -75.13 -27.29
CA VAL A 131 -0.01 -74.16 -28.01
C VAL A 131 0.60 -74.87 -29.21
N ARG A 132 0.39 -74.32 -30.40
CA ARG A 132 0.86 -74.85 -31.68
C ARG A 132 1.65 -73.78 -32.41
N LEU A 133 2.93 -74.04 -32.62
CA LEU A 133 3.83 -73.16 -33.36
C LEU A 133 4.07 -73.74 -34.75
N THR A 134 3.80 -72.95 -35.79
CA THR A 134 4.05 -73.31 -37.18
C THR A 134 4.95 -72.28 -37.86
N THR A 135 5.63 -72.70 -38.93
CA THR A 135 6.47 -71.84 -39.80
C THR A 135 6.06 -72.00 -41.25
N GLY A 136 6.40 -71.03 -42.09
CA GLY A 136 6.02 -70.97 -43.50
C GLY A 136 4.70 -70.21 -43.74
N SER A 137 4.63 -69.53 -44.88
CA SER A 137 3.57 -68.60 -45.26
C SER A 137 2.30 -69.25 -45.82
N GLY A 138 2.33 -70.57 -46.07
CA GLY A 138 1.19 -71.32 -46.62
C GLY A 138 0.90 -71.05 -48.10
N LYS A 139 1.81 -70.36 -48.80
CA LYS A 139 1.72 -70.07 -50.24
C LYS A 139 2.30 -71.22 -51.06
N GLU A 140 1.98 -71.24 -52.36
CA GLU A 140 2.54 -72.21 -53.31
C GLU A 140 4.08 -72.10 -53.33
N GLY A 141 4.77 -73.16 -52.91
CA GLY A 141 6.23 -73.19 -52.72
C GLY A 141 6.73 -73.04 -51.27
N ASP A 142 5.87 -72.61 -50.33
CA ASP A 142 6.22 -72.44 -48.90
C ASP A 142 5.08 -72.94 -47.98
N PRO A 143 4.93 -74.28 -47.84
CA PRO A 143 3.84 -74.87 -47.08
C PRO A 143 4.01 -74.65 -45.58
N VAL A 144 2.90 -74.47 -44.86
CA VAL A 144 2.90 -74.38 -43.39
C VAL A 144 3.42 -75.69 -42.78
N ARG A 145 4.53 -75.62 -42.04
CA ARG A 145 5.14 -76.74 -41.32
C ARG A 145 4.94 -76.59 -39.82
N LEU A 146 4.66 -77.70 -39.14
CA LEU A 146 4.62 -77.72 -37.68
C LEU A 146 6.06 -77.64 -37.14
N VAL A 147 6.32 -76.66 -36.28
CA VAL A 147 7.59 -76.54 -35.55
C VAL A 147 7.48 -77.37 -34.28
N THR A 148 6.48 -77.05 -33.45
CA THR A 148 6.23 -77.78 -32.20
C THR A 148 4.80 -77.58 -31.72
N THR A 149 4.33 -78.47 -30.85
CA THR A 149 3.06 -78.35 -30.15
C THR A 149 3.23 -78.81 -28.71
N ALA A 150 2.62 -78.11 -27.77
CA ALA A 150 2.64 -78.46 -26.37
C ALA A 150 1.27 -78.22 -25.72
N THR A 151 1.08 -78.81 -24.54
CA THR A 151 -0.11 -78.56 -23.70
C THR A 151 0.34 -78.04 -22.34
N THR A 152 -0.20 -76.92 -21.90
CA THR A 152 0.12 -76.30 -20.61
C THR A 152 -1.16 -75.97 -19.82
N SER A 153 -1.09 -75.98 -18.49
CA SER A 153 -2.14 -75.44 -17.62
C SER A 153 -1.97 -73.94 -17.34
N GLU A 154 -0.78 -73.40 -17.61
CA GLU A 154 -0.46 -71.99 -17.41
C GLU A 154 -0.97 -71.14 -18.57
N THR A 155 -1.09 -69.82 -18.34
CA THR A 155 -1.43 -68.84 -19.38
C THR A 155 -0.21 -68.23 -20.06
N GLU A 156 0.92 -68.92 -19.98
CA GLU A 156 2.17 -68.59 -20.64
C GLU A 156 2.90 -69.86 -21.11
N TYR A 157 3.71 -69.74 -22.15
CA TYR A 157 4.55 -70.82 -22.64
C TYR A 157 5.80 -70.27 -23.35
N ALA A 158 6.95 -70.90 -23.10
CA ALA A 158 8.21 -70.52 -23.74
C ALA A 158 8.66 -71.60 -24.73
N PHE A 159 8.89 -71.18 -25.97
CA PHE A 159 9.51 -71.99 -27.01
C PHE A 159 11.01 -71.68 -27.05
N HIS A 160 11.83 -72.72 -27.11
CA HIS A 160 13.29 -72.63 -27.10
C HIS A 160 13.86 -73.17 -28.41
N GLU A 161 15.14 -72.87 -28.65
CA GLU A 161 15.90 -73.39 -29.81
C GLU A 161 15.27 -73.05 -31.18
N LEU A 162 14.64 -71.88 -31.30
CA LEU A 162 13.98 -71.47 -32.53
C LEU A 162 15.01 -70.92 -33.54
N PRO A 163 15.07 -71.45 -34.78
CA PRO A 163 15.90 -70.87 -35.84
C PRO A 163 15.33 -69.55 -36.36
N LEU A 164 16.08 -68.89 -37.24
CA LEU A 164 15.59 -67.71 -37.95
C LEU A 164 14.41 -68.07 -38.86
N GLY A 165 13.38 -67.22 -38.89
CA GLY A 165 12.23 -67.39 -39.79
C GLY A 165 10.96 -66.74 -39.28
N ASP A 166 9.91 -66.85 -40.10
CA ASP A 166 8.56 -66.41 -39.79
C ASP A 166 7.76 -67.52 -39.13
N TYR A 167 7.04 -67.16 -38.07
CA TYR A 167 6.29 -68.07 -37.23
C TYR A 167 4.85 -67.59 -37.04
N THR A 168 3.95 -68.56 -36.89
CA THR A 168 2.58 -68.32 -36.43
C THR A 168 2.33 -69.18 -35.21
N LEU A 169 2.05 -68.54 -34.08
CA LEU A 169 1.61 -69.20 -32.86
C LEU A 169 0.09 -69.25 -32.85
N THR A 170 -0.48 -70.42 -32.56
CA THR A 170 -1.91 -70.62 -32.33
C THR A 170 -2.11 -71.24 -30.95
N VAL A 171 -2.98 -70.64 -30.13
CA VAL A 171 -3.32 -71.12 -28.78
C VAL A 171 -4.81 -71.42 -28.72
N ARG A 172 -5.16 -72.60 -28.19
CA ARG A 172 -6.56 -73.04 -28.00
C ARG A 172 -6.77 -73.58 -26.59
N ALA A 173 -7.85 -73.18 -25.95
CA ALA A 173 -8.28 -73.81 -24.70
C ALA A 173 -8.92 -75.18 -24.96
N ILE A 174 -8.64 -76.17 -24.12
CA ILE A 174 -9.19 -77.53 -24.16
C ILE A 174 -9.67 -77.91 -22.75
N ASN A 175 -10.88 -78.44 -22.64
CA ASN A 175 -11.43 -78.91 -21.36
C ASN A 175 -11.08 -80.39 -21.07
N GLY A 176 -11.46 -80.89 -19.89
CA GLY A 176 -11.25 -82.29 -19.48
C GLY A 176 -11.98 -83.35 -20.34
N PHE A 177 -12.92 -82.94 -21.20
CA PHE A 177 -13.64 -83.81 -22.15
C PHE A 177 -13.06 -83.77 -23.57
N GLY A 178 -11.96 -83.03 -23.80
CA GLY A 178 -11.32 -82.88 -25.11
C GLY A 178 -12.02 -81.89 -26.05
N GLN A 179 -13.02 -81.14 -25.59
CA GLN A 179 -13.64 -80.07 -26.38
C GLN A 179 -12.67 -78.89 -26.49
N GLN A 180 -12.55 -78.33 -27.69
CA GLN A 180 -11.64 -77.22 -28.00
C GLN A 180 -12.42 -75.92 -28.15
N GLY A 181 -11.88 -74.84 -27.61
CA GLY A 181 -12.37 -73.47 -27.81
C GLY A 181 -11.89 -72.84 -29.11
N GLU A 182 -12.35 -71.63 -29.35
CA GLU A 182 -11.88 -70.80 -30.46
C GLU A 182 -10.37 -70.52 -30.36
N PRO A 183 -9.61 -70.65 -31.46
CA PRO A 183 -8.19 -70.36 -31.49
C PRO A 183 -7.92 -68.85 -31.49
N ALA A 184 -6.86 -68.46 -30.78
CA ALA A 184 -6.19 -67.17 -31.01
C ALA A 184 -4.86 -67.42 -31.71
N SER A 185 -4.53 -66.60 -32.71
CA SER A 185 -3.28 -66.71 -33.47
C SER A 185 -2.56 -65.37 -33.56
N VAL A 186 -1.23 -65.42 -33.51
CA VAL A 186 -0.35 -64.26 -33.71
C VAL A 186 0.84 -64.66 -34.58
N ALA A 187 1.20 -63.81 -35.54
CA ALA A 187 2.39 -63.97 -36.35
C ALA A 187 3.54 -63.16 -35.73
N PHE A 188 4.74 -63.73 -35.73
CA PHE A 188 5.97 -63.06 -35.31
C PHE A 188 7.15 -63.60 -36.11
N SER A 189 8.22 -62.82 -36.17
CA SER A 189 9.41 -63.17 -36.95
C SER A 189 10.66 -63.12 -36.08
N ILE A 190 11.56 -64.08 -36.30
CA ILE A 190 12.90 -64.10 -35.72
C ILE A 190 13.87 -63.88 -36.88
N GLN A 191 14.09 -62.63 -37.28
CA GLN A 191 15.04 -62.27 -38.32
C GLN A 191 15.69 -60.91 -38.03
N ALA A 192 16.86 -60.66 -38.62
CA ALA A 192 17.44 -59.32 -38.62
C ALA A 192 16.49 -58.36 -39.34
N PRO A 193 16.36 -57.11 -38.89
CA PRO A 193 15.43 -56.18 -39.50
C PRO A 193 15.90 -55.78 -40.91
N GLU A 194 14.98 -55.33 -41.74
CA GLU A 194 15.32 -54.69 -43.01
C GLU A 194 15.99 -53.33 -42.76
N ALA A 195 16.75 -52.84 -43.74
CA ALA A 195 17.32 -51.50 -43.67
C ALA A 195 16.21 -50.45 -43.67
N PRO A 196 16.43 -49.25 -43.07
CA PRO A 196 15.47 -48.16 -43.17
C PRO A 196 15.08 -47.93 -44.63
N SER A 197 13.77 -47.89 -44.91
CA SER A 197 13.26 -47.69 -46.27
C SER A 197 13.39 -46.24 -46.71
N THR A 198 13.41 -45.31 -45.76
CA THR A 198 13.53 -43.88 -46.00
C THR A 198 14.26 -43.24 -44.82
N ILE A 199 15.10 -42.26 -45.10
CA ILE A 199 15.73 -41.40 -44.10
C ILE A 199 15.31 -39.97 -44.42
N GLU A 200 14.54 -39.36 -43.54
CA GLU A 200 14.20 -37.95 -43.60
C GLU A 200 15.35 -37.12 -43.00
N MET A 201 15.75 -36.08 -43.73
CA MET A 201 16.77 -35.14 -43.29
C MET A 201 16.14 -33.77 -43.13
N THR A 202 16.22 -33.21 -41.92
CA THR A 202 15.73 -31.86 -41.60
C THR A 202 16.91 -30.94 -41.36
N PRO A 203 17.24 -30.03 -42.30
CA PRO A 203 18.31 -29.06 -42.12
C PRO A 203 18.02 -28.04 -41.01
N GLY A 204 19.02 -27.73 -40.20
CA GLY A 204 19.02 -26.62 -39.23
C GLY A 204 20.31 -25.80 -39.32
N TYR A 205 20.44 -24.75 -38.51
CA TYR A 205 21.69 -23.96 -38.46
C TYR A 205 22.82 -24.78 -37.87
N PHE A 206 23.89 -24.97 -38.65
CA PHE A 206 25.04 -25.81 -38.29
C PHE A 206 24.72 -27.26 -37.89
N GLN A 207 23.52 -27.76 -38.21
CA GLN A 207 23.08 -29.09 -37.80
C GLN A 207 22.11 -29.74 -38.78
N ILE A 208 21.97 -31.05 -38.72
CA ILE A 208 20.94 -31.82 -39.45
C ILE A 208 20.30 -32.83 -38.49
N THR A 209 18.97 -32.91 -38.52
CA THR A 209 18.21 -33.99 -37.86
C THR A 209 17.96 -35.11 -38.85
N VAL A 210 18.22 -36.35 -38.43
CA VAL A 210 18.13 -37.55 -39.25
C VAL A 210 17.12 -38.50 -38.63
N THR A 211 16.04 -38.76 -39.37
CA THR A 211 14.91 -39.58 -38.91
C THR A 211 14.66 -40.75 -39.88
N PRO A 212 15.05 -41.98 -39.53
CA PRO A 212 14.80 -43.17 -40.33
C PRO A 212 13.37 -43.72 -40.14
N TYR A 213 12.84 -44.31 -41.21
CA TYR A 213 11.54 -44.98 -41.22
C TYR A 213 11.65 -46.40 -41.79
N GLN A 214 10.88 -47.33 -41.22
CA GLN A 214 10.73 -48.70 -41.71
C GLN A 214 9.58 -48.81 -42.71
N ALA A 215 9.70 -49.73 -43.67
CA ALA A 215 8.61 -50.04 -44.60
C ALA A 215 7.41 -50.66 -43.89
N ILE A 216 7.69 -51.48 -42.87
CA ILE A 216 6.70 -52.11 -41.99
C ILE A 216 7.09 -51.77 -40.56
N TYR A 217 6.16 -51.19 -39.80
CA TYR A 217 6.41 -50.84 -38.41
C TYR A 217 6.70 -52.08 -37.56
N ASP A 218 7.87 -52.10 -36.92
CA ASP A 218 8.27 -53.10 -35.94
C ASP A 218 8.79 -52.38 -34.69
N ALA A 219 8.08 -52.55 -33.57
CA ALA A 219 8.41 -51.89 -32.30
C ALA A 219 9.72 -52.39 -31.67
N SER A 220 10.25 -53.53 -32.11
CA SER A 220 11.53 -54.09 -31.63
C SER A 220 12.75 -53.45 -32.30
N VAL A 221 12.53 -52.68 -33.37
CA VAL A 221 13.61 -52.08 -34.17
C VAL A 221 14.09 -50.77 -33.53
N GLN A 222 15.41 -50.65 -33.39
CA GLN A 222 16.13 -49.42 -33.11
C GLN A 222 17.06 -49.08 -34.28
N TYR A 223 17.64 -47.88 -34.30
CA TYR A 223 18.55 -47.48 -35.36
C TYR A 223 19.91 -47.08 -34.79
N GLU A 224 20.97 -47.51 -35.44
CA GLU A 224 22.32 -47.04 -35.20
C GLU A 224 22.71 -46.01 -36.27
N PHE A 225 23.39 -44.92 -35.88
CA PHE A 225 23.67 -43.76 -36.73
C PHE A 225 25.18 -43.50 -36.87
N TRP A 226 25.60 -43.17 -38.10
CA TRP A 226 26.96 -42.73 -38.43
C TRP A 226 26.95 -41.48 -39.29
N TYR A 227 28.01 -40.69 -39.18
CA TYR A 227 28.21 -39.45 -39.93
C TYR A 227 29.61 -39.36 -40.52
N THR A 228 29.72 -38.79 -41.71
CA THR A 228 30.98 -38.41 -42.34
C THR A 228 30.79 -37.21 -43.27
N ALA A 229 31.84 -36.42 -43.45
CA ALA A 229 31.86 -35.30 -44.39
C ALA A 229 32.09 -35.72 -45.85
N THR A 230 32.43 -37.00 -46.08
CA THR A 230 32.70 -37.55 -47.41
C THR A 230 32.02 -38.90 -47.57
N GLN A 231 31.41 -39.15 -48.72
CA GLN A 231 30.73 -40.41 -49.03
C GLN A 231 31.66 -41.61 -48.88
N LEU A 232 31.13 -42.71 -48.33
CA LEU A 232 31.80 -43.99 -48.17
C LEU A 232 30.99 -45.08 -48.89
N ALA A 233 31.67 -45.94 -49.64
CA ALA A 233 31.00 -46.90 -50.51
C ALA A 233 30.69 -48.25 -49.85
N THR A 234 31.36 -48.61 -48.74
CA THR A 234 31.27 -49.95 -48.15
C THR A 234 30.95 -49.92 -46.67
N ALA A 235 30.27 -50.97 -46.18
CA ALA A 235 29.97 -51.13 -44.75
C ALA A 235 31.23 -51.14 -43.86
N ALA A 236 32.32 -51.75 -44.35
CA ALA A 236 33.60 -51.77 -43.65
C ALA A 236 34.22 -50.36 -43.52
N ASP A 237 34.12 -49.54 -44.57
CA ASP A 237 34.54 -48.14 -44.53
C ASP A 237 33.67 -47.31 -43.57
N ILE A 238 32.34 -47.47 -43.62
CA ILE A 238 31.41 -46.78 -42.72
C ILE A 238 31.78 -47.07 -41.26
N GLN A 239 31.98 -48.33 -40.91
CA GLN A 239 32.27 -48.72 -39.52
C GLN A 239 33.66 -48.30 -39.03
N SER A 240 34.62 -48.09 -39.94
CA SER A 240 36.01 -47.75 -39.57
C SER A 240 36.33 -46.25 -39.69
N LYS A 241 35.69 -45.52 -40.61
CA LYS A 241 36.01 -44.13 -40.95
C LYS A 241 34.91 -43.14 -40.56
N ALA A 242 33.64 -43.55 -40.55
CA ALA A 242 32.55 -42.65 -40.16
C ALA A 242 32.46 -42.52 -38.63
N GLN A 243 32.06 -41.36 -38.16
CA GLN A 243 31.82 -41.10 -36.75
C GLN A 243 30.55 -41.83 -36.31
N TYR A 244 30.66 -42.77 -35.37
CA TYR A 244 29.50 -43.34 -34.70
C TYR A 244 28.82 -42.28 -33.82
N LEU A 245 27.53 -42.08 -34.04
CA LEU A 245 26.75 -41.08 -33.32
C LEU A 245 26.05 -41.69 -32.12
N GLY A 246 25.42 -42.85 -32.31
CA GLY A 246 24.73 -43.56 -31.24
C GLY A 246 23.58 -44.41 -31.76
N THR A 247 22.72 -44.82 -30.84
CA THR A 247 21.49 -45.58 -31.11
C THR A 247 20.28 -44.77 -30.68
N GLY A 248 19.22 -44.75 -31.48
CA GLY A 248 17.98 -44.05 -31.17
C GLY A 248 16.91 -44.18 -32.24
N SER A 249 15.81 -43.44 -32.10
CA SER A 249 14.78 -43.30 -33.13
C SER A 249 15.07 -42.18 -34.13
N PHE A 250 15.91 -41.22 -33.75
CA PHE A 250 16.44 -40.14 -34.59
C PHE A 250 17.79 -39.68 -34.03
N TRP A 251 18.53 -38.87 -34.79
CA TRP A 251 19.75 -38.22 -34.31
C TRP A 251 19.84 -36.77 -34.78
N ILE A 252 20.43 -35.89 -33.98
CA ILE A 252 20.77 -34.52 -34.36
C ILE A 252 22.29 -34.41 -34.40
N LYS A 253 22.86 -34.17 -35.58
CA LYS A 253 24.30 -33.91 -35.73
C LYS A 253 24.54 -32.42 -35.89
N ASP A 254 25.27 -31.85 -34.95
CA ASP A 254 25.71 -30.45 -34.92
C ASP A 254 27.05 -30.23 -35.63
N ASN A 255 27.58 -29.00 -35.59
CA ASN A 255 28.90 -28.64 -36.13
C ASN A 255 29.11 -29.04 -37.60
N ILE A 256 28.03 -29.05 -38.41
CA ILE A 256 28.11 -29.27 -39.85
C ILE A 256 28.32 -27.90 -40.51
N ARG A 257 29.33 -27.80 -41.38
CA ARG A 257 29.64 -26.55 -42.07
C ARG A 257 28.55 -26.23 -43.10
N PRO A 258 27.99 -25.00 -43.12
CA PRO A 258 27.01 -24.60 -44.13
C PRO A 258 27.59 -24.74 -45.54
N GLY A 259 26.75 -25.17 -46.50
CA GLY A 259 27.16 -25.36 -47.90
C GLY A 259 28.07 -26.57 -48.17
N HIS A 260 28.26 -27.47 -47.21
CA HIS A 260 28.99 -28.71 -47.39
C HIS A 260 28.09 -29.93 -47.20
N ASP A 261 28.30 -30.95 -48.04
CA ASP A 261 27.56 -32.21 -47.95
C ASP A 261 27.90 -32.96 -46.65
N ALA A 262 26.85 -33.47 -46.01
CA ALA A 262 26.93 -34.38 -44.88
C ALA A 262 26.31 -35.72 -45.29
N TRP A 263 27.04 -36.81 -45.06
CA TRP A 263 26.60 -38.16 -45.36
C TRP A 263 26.27 -38.88 -44.06
N PHE A 264 25.08 -39.46 -44.01
CA PHE A 264 24.57 -40.24 -42.90
C PHE A 264 24.32 -41.68 -43.33
N TYR A 265 24.77 -42.59 -42.48
CA TYR A 265 24.54 -44.02 -42.65
C TYR A 265 23.75 -44.52 -41.46
N VAL A 266 22.60 -45.11 -41.74
CA VAL A 266 21.68 -45.60 -40.71
C VAL A 266 21.41 -47.07 -40.98
N ARG A 267 21.48 -47.91 -39.95
CA ARG A 267 21.03 -49.29 -40.05
C ARG A 267 20.09 -49.61 -38.90
N SER A 268 19.15 -50.50 -39.19
CA SER A 268 18.21 -51.00 -38.21
C SER A 268 18.83 -52.15 -37.43
N VAL A 269 18.51 -52.22 -36.16
CA VAL A 269 18.99 -53.24 -35.23
C VAL A 269 17.84 -53.72 -34.36
N ASN A 270 17.76 -55.02 -34.16
CA ASN A 270 16.90 -55.64 -33.14
C ASN A 270 17.74 -56.66 -32.36
N ARG A 271 17.12 -57.48 -31.50
CA ARG A 271 17.83 -58.49 -30.72
C ARG A 271 18.46 -59.61 -31.56
N VAL A 272 17.93 -59.84 -32.76
CA VAL A 272 18.33 -60.90 -33.69
C VAL A 272 19.54 -60.49 -34.52
N GLY A 273 19.61 -59.23 -34.96
CA GLY A 273 20.71 -58.79 -35.79
C GLY A 273 20.61 -57.35 -36.27
N LYS A 274 21.43 -57.04 -37.28
CA LYS A 274 21.57 -55.71 -37.86
C LYS A 274 21.30 -55.78 -39.37
N SER A 275 20.62 -54.77 -39.90
CA SER A 275 20.39 -54.63 -41.33
C SER A 275 21.64 -54.18 -42.09
N ALA A 276 21.56 -54.15 -43.42
CA ALA A 276 22.44 -53.33 -44.23
C ALA A 276 22.29 -51.83 -43.89
N PHE A 277 23.27 -51.02 -44.29
CA PHE A 277 23.19 -49.57 -44.16
C PHE A 277 22.29 -48.97 -45.24
N ALA A 278 21.39 -48.08 -44.82
CA ALA A 278 20.77 -47.08 -45.67
C ALA A 278 21.60 -45.80 -45.63
N GLU A 279 21.78 -45.15 -46.77
CA GLU A 279 22.53 -43.91 -46.94
C GLU A 279 21.58 -42.76 -47.21
N ALA A 280 21.85 -41.60 -46.62
CA ALA A 280 21.25 -40.33 -46.99
C ALA A 280 22.26 -39.20 -46.91
N SER A 281 22.11 -38.19 -47.76
CA SER A 281 22.95 -37.00 -47.74
C SER A 281 22.14 -35.72 -47.87
N GLY A 282 22.69 -34.66 -47.30
CA GLY A 282 22.08 -33.35 -47.28
C GLY A 282 23.03 -32.31 -46.72
N GLN A 283 22.62 -31.06 -46.77
CA GLN A 283 23.36 -29.93 -46.23
C GLN A 283 22.56 -29.31 -45.07
N CYS A 284 23.26 -28.72 -44.11
CA CYS A 284 22.61 -27.85 -43.13
C CYS A 284 22.06 -26.60 -43.83
N SER A 285 21.21 -25.84 -43.14
CA SER A 285 20.55 -24.65 -43.71
C SER A 285 21.59 -23.73 -44.38
N ASP A 286 21.24 -23.16 -45.53
CA ASP A 286 22.02 -22.15 -46.27
C ASP A 286 21.41 -20.73 -46.14
N ASP A 287 20.43 -20.56 -45.24
CA ASP A 287 19.75 -19.29 -44.98
C ASP A 287 20.69 -18.27 -44.32
N ALA A 288 21.31 -17.43 -45.17
CA ALA A 288 22.22 -16.38 -44.75
C ALA A 288 21.57 -15.34 -43.82
N GLU A 289 20.31 -14.98 -44.06
CA GLU A 289 19.58 -14.02 -43.23
C GLU A 289 19.29 -14.63 -41.84
N GLY A 290 18.88 -15.89 -41.82
CA GLY A 290 18.73 -16.68 -40.61
C GLY A 290 20.01 -16.83 -39.79
N TYR A 291 21.16 -17.06 -40.44
CA TYR A 291 22.47 -17.10 -39.75
C TYR A 291 22.83 -15.74 -39.14
N LEU A 292 22.61 -14.64 -39.85
CA LEU A 292 22.86 -13.30 -39.32
C LEU A 292 22.00 -13.03 -38.08
N ALA A 293 20.71 -13.37 -38.13
CA ALA A 293 19.81 -13.24 -36.99
C ALA A 293 20.22 -14.13 -35.81
N PHE A 294 20.64 -15.37 -36.08
CA PHE A 294 21.17 -16.28 -35.04
C PHE A 294 22.40 -15.70 -34.35
N PHE A 295 23.38 -15.21 -35.11
CA PHE A 295 24.59 -14.62 -34.55
C PHE A 295 24.31 -13.30 -33.85
N ASP A 296 23.45 -12.44 -34.39
CA ASP A 296 23.01 -11.20 -33.73
C ASP A 296 22.43 -11.50 -32.34
N GLY A 297 21.51 -12.47 -32.26
CA GLY A 297 20.96 -12.92 -30.98
C GLY A 297 22.03 -13.47 -30.02
N LYS A 298 22.99 -14.27 -30.51
CA LYS A 298 24.10 -14.79 -29.67
C LYS A 298 25.04 -13.69 -29.20
N ILE A 299 25.34 -12.71 -30.06
CA ILE A 299 26.18 -11.56 -29.75
C ILE A 299 25.51 -10.73 -28.66
N GLN A 300 24.23 -10.38 -28.82
CA GLN A 300 23.47 -9.58 -27.85
C GLN A 300 23.33 -10.24 -26.47
N GLN A 301 23.40 -11.58 -26.38
CA GLN A 301 23.43 -12.30 -25.09
C GLN A 301 24.75 -12.14 -24.33
N THR A 302 25.82 -11.68 -24.98
CA THR A 302 27.11 -11.50 -24.31
C THR A 302 27.11 -10.24 -23.45
N GLN A 303 27.79 -10.32 -22.31
CA GLN A 303 27.99 -9.17 -21.42
C GLN A 303 28.70 -8.01 -22.14
N LEU A 304 29.66 -8.30 -23.03
CA LEU A 304 30.37 -7.30 -23.81
C LEU A 304 29.44 -6.56 -24.79
N ALA A 305 28.57 -7.27 -25.50
CA ALA A 305 27.62 -6.63 -26.42
C ALA A 305 26.58 -5.81 -25.64
N LYS A 306 26.14 -6.30 -24.48
CA LYS A 306 25.26 -5.54 -23.60
C LYS A 306 25.93 -4.25 -23.11
N GLU A 307 27.16 -4.33 -22.63
CA GLU A 307 27.93 -3.15 -22.21
C GLU A 307 28.22 -2.19 -23.36
N LEU A 308 28.46 -2.70 -24.57
CA LEU A 308 28.63 -1.90 -25.77
C LEU A 308 27.33 -1.21 -26.16
N LEU A 309 26.20 -1.94 -26.14
CA LEU A 309 24.87 -1.39 -26.40
C LEU A 309 24.48 -0.35 -25.36
N ASP A 310 24.73 -0.58 -24.08
CA ASP A 310 24.50 0.39 -23.00
C ASP A 310 25.39 1.63 -23.16
N LYS A 311 26.63 1.48 -23.66
CA LYS A 311 27.51 2.61 -24.01
C LYS A 311 27.08 3.33 -25.29
N MET A 312 26.46 2.63 -26.23
CA MET A 312 25.90 3.21 -27.46
C MET A 312 24.51 3.80 -27.22
N ASP A 313 23.80 3.36 -26.18
CA ASP A 313 22.50 3.84 -25.78
C ASP A 313 22.64 5.25 -25.19
N ASN A 314 22.71 6.20 -26.11
CA ASN A 314 22.80 7.62 -25.86
C ASN A 314 21.49 8.21 -25.32
N THR A 315 20.62 7.42 -24.68
CA THR A 315 19.37 7.91 -24.09
C THR A 315 19.65 8.90 -22.95
N ALA A 316 20.69 8.67 -22.14
CA ALA A 316 21.16 9.66 -21.17
C ALA A 316 21.64 10.96 -21.86
N LEU A 317 22.43 10.83 -22.93
CA LEU A 317 22.87 11.97 -23.75
C LEU A 317 21.69 12.73 -24.40
N LYS A 318 20.61 12.05 -24.80
CA LYS A 318 19.38 12.71 -25.30
C LYS A 318 18.71 13.53 -24.21
N GLN A 319 18.64 13.02 -22.99
CA GLN A 319 18.06 13.74 -21.85
C GLN A 319 18.95 14.94 -21.47
N ASP A 320 20.26 14.75 -21.40
CA ASP A 320 21.22 15.83 -21.14
C ASP A 320 21.12 16.93 -22.21
N ILE A 321 21.00 16.56 -23.50
CA ILE A 321 20.78 17.53 -24.59
C ILE A 321 19.44 18.26 -24.44
N ALA A 322 18.38 17.57 -24.01
CA ALA A 322 17.07 18.20 -23.77
C ALA A 322 17.13 19.19 -22.59
N ASP A 323 17.80 18.84 -21.51
CA ASP A 323 17.97 19.68 -20.32
C ASP A 323 18.90 20.88 -20.61
N ILE A 324 19.97 20.67 -21.38
CA ILE A 324 20.80 21.75 -21.92
C ILE A 324 19.97 22.66 -22.82
N SER A 325 19.16 22.11 -23.73
CA SER A 325 18.32 22.92 -24.63
C SER A 325 17.29 23.76 -23.87
N LYS A 326 16.73 23.21 -22.79
CA LYS A 326 15.83 23.92 -21.89
C LYS A 326 16.57 25.05 -21.16
N THR A 327 17.72 24.74 -20.55
CA THR A 327 18.55 25.74 -19.85
C THR A 327 18.98 26.85 -20.80
N VAL A 328 19.43 26.53 -22.00
CA VAL A 328 19.80 27.51 -23.04
C VAL A 328 18.60 28.38 -23.41
N SER A 329 17.39 27.82 -23.50
CA SER A 329 16.18 28.59 -23.79
C SER A 329 15.78 29.51 -22.64
N GLU A 330 15.85 29.04 -21.39
CA GLU A 330 15.59 29.84 -20.19
C GLU A 330 16.61 30.97 -20.05
N THR A 331 17.92 30.66 -20.14
CA THR A 331 19.00 31.65 -20.16
C THR A 331 18.85 32.63 -21.31
N LYS A 332 18.46 32.18 -22.51
CA LYS A 332 18.17 33.07 -23.64
C LYS A 332 17.03 34.03 -23.32
N ASN A 333 15.93 33.54 -22.74
CA ASN A 333 14.80 34.40 -22.35
C ASN A 333 15.19 35.40 -21.26
N GLU A 334 16.00 34.99 -20.28
CA GLU A 334 16.54 35.87 -19.24
C GLU A 334 17.47 36.94 -19.82
N ILE A 335 18.35 36.55 -20.76
CA ILE A 335 19.20 37.48 -21.50
C ILE A 335 18.33 38.45 -22.30
N GLU A 336 17.34 37.96 -23.06
CA GLU A 336 16.43 38.82 -23.83
C GLU A 336 15.67 39.79 -22.93
N GLN A 337 15.13 39.35 -21.80
CA GLN A 337 14.46 40.22 -20.85
C GLN A 337 15.41 41.26 -20.24
N THR A 338 16.61 40.83 -19.82
CA THR A 338 17.61 41.71 -19.21
C THR A 338 18.14 42.73 -20.21
N VAL A 339 18.43 42.28 -21.44
CA VAL A 339 18.88 43.14 -22.54
C VAL A 339 17.77 44.11 -22.95
N ASN A 340 16.53 43.65 -23.12
CA ASN A 340 15.41 44.53 -23.46
C ASN A 340 15.10 45.54 -22.36
N LYS A 341 15.17 45.13 -21.09
CA LYS A 341 15.00 46.04 -19.95
C LYS A 341 16.13 47.06 -19.89
N THR A 342 17.39 46.62 -20.01
CA THR A 342 18.56 47.50 -19.98
C THR A 342 18.55 48.45 -21.17
N LEU A 343 18.22 47.98 -22.38
CA LEU A 343 18.08 48.81 -23.57
C LEU A 343 16.91 49.79 -23.42
N GLY A 344 15.79 49.38 -22.80
CA GLY A 344 14.67 50.26 -22.49
C GLY A 344 15.08 51.38 -21.51
N ASP A 345 15.73 51.01 -20.41
CA ASP A 345 16.22 51.94 -19.40
C ASP A 345 17.30 52.88 -19.97
N GLN A 346 18.21 52.35 -20.79
CA GLN A 346 19.23 53.12 -21.49
C GLN A 346 18.62 54.03 -22.57
N SER A 347 17.63 53.57 -23.32
CA SER A 347 16.92 54.38 -24.31
C SER A 347 16.15 55.53 -23.65
N ALA A 348 15.51 55.29 -22.51
CA ALA A 348 14.86 56.32 -21.70
C ALA A 348 15.88 57.34 -21.16
N THR A 349 17.03 56.85 -20.67
CA THR A 349 18.13 57.69 -20.18
C THR A 349 18.75 58.52 -21.29
N ILE A 350 19.03 57.93 -22.46
CA ILE A 350 19.57 58.63 -23.64
C ILE A 350 18.56 59.65 -24.16
N SER A 351 17.26 59.33 -24.18
CA SER A 351 16.22 60.29 -24.56
C SER A 351 16.16 61.48 -23.60
N GLN A 352 16.34 61.25 -22.29
CA GLN A 352 16.45 62.32 -21.29
C GLN A 352 17.74 63.13 -21.47
N ILE A 353 18.90 62.49 -21.70
CA ILE A 353 20.18 63.17 -21.91
C ILE A 353 20.17 63.97 -23.21
N GLN A 354 19.61 63.44 -24.30
CA GLN A 354 19.47 64.16 -25.56
C GLN A 354 18.51 65.34 -25.42
N LYS A 355 17.40 65.17 -24.69
CA LYS A 355 16.49 66.28 -24.37
C LYS A 355 17.20 67.35 -23.54
N VAL A 356 17.92 66.95 -22.48
CA VAL A 356 18.68 67.87 -21.62
C VAL A 356 19.82 68.54 -22.38
N GLN A 357 20.57 67.84 -23.24
CA GLN A 357 21.61 68.46 -24.07
C GLN A 357 21.01 69.43 -25.09
N THR A 358 19.92 69.07 -25.75
CA THR A 358 19.22 69.96 -26.70
C THR A 358 18.64 71.20 -26.00
N ASP A 359 18.15 71.02 -24.76
CA ASP A 359 17.60 72.08 -23.92
C ASP A 359 18.70 72.95 -23.27
N THR A 360 19.89 72.39 -23.00
CA THR A 360 21.01 73.08 -22.31
C THR A 360 21.96 73.77 -23.28
N ASP A 361 22.30 73.14 -24.42
CA ASP A 361 23.22 73.74 -25.41
C ASP A 361 22.61 74.96 -26.12
N ASN A 362 21.29 75.16 -26.05
CA ASN A 362 20.61 76.29 -26.67
C ASN A 362 20.17 77.42 -25.71
N ASN A 363 20.31 77.33 -24.38
CA ASN A 363 19.78 78.40 -23.51
C ASN A 363 20.37 78.49 -22.08
N LEU A 364 21.52 79.16 -21.92
CA LEU A 364 22.23 79.36 -20.64
C LEU A 364 21.78 80.62 -19.85
N ASN A 365 20.49 80.96 -19.89
CA ASN A 365 19.82 81.98 -19.07
C ASN A 365 18.34 81.60 -18.83
N ALA A 366 18.09 80.36 -18.39
CA ALA A 366 16.73 79.84 -18.27
C ALA A 366 16.16 79.98 -16.85
N LEU A 367 15.33 81.01 -16.65
CA LEU A 367 14.39 81.07 -15.53
C LEU A 367 13.19 80.16 -15.87
N TYR A 368 13.04 79.03 -15.18
CA TYR A 368 11.88 78.16 -15.38
C TYR A 368 10.74 78.61 -14.48
N MET A 369 9.69 79.18 -15.07
CA MET A 369 8.50 79.65 -14.36
C MET A 369 7.25 78.91 -14.83
N LEU A 370 6.53 78.29 -13.89
CA LEU A 370 5.11 77.96 -14.09
C LEU A 370 4.28 79.15 -13.62
N LYS A 371 3.55 79.82 -14.51
CA LYS A 371 2.67 80.95 -14.17
C LYS A 371 1.29 80.72 -14.75
N VAL A 372 0.27 80.81 -13.91
CA VAL A 372 -1.14 80.88 -14.30
C VAL A 372 -1.71 82.22 -13.86
N GLN A 373 -2.46 82.87 -14.74
CA GLN A 373 -3.01 84.19 -14.51
C GLN A 373 -4.47 84.23 -14.95
N LYS A 374 -5.32 84.79 -14.09
CA LYS A 374 -6.74 84.99 -14.36
C LYS A 374 -7.15 86.38 -13.90
N THR A 375 -7.82 87.14 -14.76
CA THR A 375 -8.34 88.47 -14.42
C THR A 375 -9.82 88.36 -14.07
N LYS A 376 -10.23 88.93 -12.94
CA LYS A 376 -11.63 89.03 -12.53
C LYS A 376 -11.91 90.45 -12.04
N ASP A 377 -13.00 91.05 -12.53
CA ASP A 377 -13.43 92.42 -12.18
C ASP A 377 -12.32 93.48 -12.30
N GLY A 378 -11.50 93.37 -13.36
CA GLY A 378 -10.39 94.27 -13.65
C GLY A 378 -9.10 94.03 -12.85
N VAL A 379 -9.12 93.12 -11.86
CA VAL A 379 -7.95 92.80 -11.02
C VAL A 379 -7.29 91.50 -11.49
N PRO A 380 -5.98 91.50 -11.80
CA PRO A 380 -5.26 90.29 -12.19
C PRO A 380 -4.88 89.44 -10.96
N TYR A 381 -5.25 88.18 -10.97
CA TYR A 381 -4.82 87.16 -10.01
C TYR A 381 -3.77 86.28 -10.67
N VAL A 382 -2.57 86.28 -10.12
CA VAL A 382 -1.41 85.53 -10.62
C VAL A 382 -1.02 84.49 -9.57
N ALA A 383 -0.82 83.24 -10.01
CA ALA A 383 -0.18 82.19 -9.24
C ALA A 383 1.00 81.63 -10.05
N GLY A 384 2.18 81.55 -9.46
CA GLY A 384 3.33 80.95 -10.14
C GLY A 384 4.46 80.51 -9.23
N ILE A 385 5.27 79.57 -9.74
CA ILE A 385 6.45 79.00 -9.10
C ILE A 385 7.60 79.08 -10.10
N GLY A 386 8.73 79.67 -9.68
CA GLY A 386 9.95 79.74 -10.45
C GLY A 386 11.14 79.20 -9.69
N ALA A 387 12.07 78.55 -10.38
CA ALA A 387 13.38 78.20 -9.84
C ALA A 387 14.45 78.64 -10.84
N GLY A 388 15.55 79.19 -10.35
CA GLY A 388 16.59 79.73 -11.20
C GLY A 388 17.90 79.92 -10.47
N ILE A 389 18.94 80.12 -11.25
CA ILE A 389 20.26 80.50 -10.78
C ILE A 389 20.51 81.90 -11.31
N GLU A 390 20.87 82.82 -10.43
CA GLU A 390 21.16 84.21 -10.77
C GLU A 390 22.60 84.53 -10.38
N ASP A 391 23.36 85.10 -11.31
CA ASP A 391 24.70 85.63 -11.05
C ASP A 391 24.59 87.15 -10.83
N VAL A 392 24.58 87.56 -9.56
CA VAL A 392 24.58 88.97 -9.18
C VAL A 392 25.88 89.30 -8.47
N ALA A 393 26.61 90.30 -8.98
CA ALA A 393 27.82 90.84 -8.37
C ALA A 393 28.91 89.80 -8.01
N GLY A 394 29.08 88.79 -8.86
CA GLY A 394 30.16 87.79 -8.73
C GLY A 394 29.88 86.64 -7.76
N GLN A 395 28.64 86.48 -7.28
CA GLN A 395 28.20 85.28 -6.57
C GLN A 395 27.04 84.62 -7.29
N THR A 396 27.16 83.31 -7.48
CA THR A 396 26.12 82.45 -8.06
C THR A 396 25.17 82.03 -6.96
N LEU A 397 23.90 82.46 -7.06
CA LEU A 397 22.87 82.16 -6.08
C LEU A 397 21.77 81.31 -6.73
N SER A 398 21.42 80.19 -6.10
CA SER A 398 20.22 79.44 -6.43
C SER A 398 19.01 80.00 -5.68
N GLN A 399 17.88 80.17 -6.36
CA GLN A 399 16.66 80.74 -5.78
C GLN A 399 15.38 80.03 -6.23
N ILE A 400 14.36 80.07 -5.35
CA ILE A 400 12.98 79.66 -5.62
C ILE A 400 12.07 80.87 -5.39
N LEU A 401 11.26 81.21 -6.40
CA LEU A 401 10.37 82.37 -6.44
C LEU A 401 8.91 81.89 -6.46
N LEU A 402 8.07 82.45 -5.58
CA LEU A 402 6.63 82.14 -5.51
C LEU A 402 5.82 83.43 -5.68
N ALA A 403 4.92 83.45 -6.67
CA ALA A 403 4.06 84.61 -6.95
C ALA A 403 2.59 84.20 -6.79
N ALA A 404 2.05 84.28 -5.57
CA ALA A 404 0.66 83.95 -5.27
C ALA A 404 0.18 84.63 -3.98
N ASN A 405 -1.14 84.90 -3.86
CA ASN A 405 -1.74 85.43 -2.63
C ASN A 405 -1.81 84.40 -1.48
N ARG A 406 -1.80 83.09 -1.79
CA ARG A 406 -1.85 81.99 -0.82
C ARG A 406 -1.00 80.84 -1.33
N THR A 407 -0.13 80.26 -0.49
CA THR A 407 0.66 79.06 -0.80
C THR A 407 0.27 77.92 0.13
N ALA A 408 0.07 76.72 -0.42
CA ALA A 408 -0.45 75.55 0.29
C ALA A 408 0.18 74.24 -0.20
N ILE A 409 0.33 73.27 0.70
CA ILE A 409 0.60 71.86 0.36
C ILE A 409 -0.75 71.19 0.11
N ILE A 410 -0.83 70.36 -0.92
CA ILE A 410 -2.01 69.54 -1.22
C ILE A 410 -1.71 68.13 -0.76
N ASP A 411 -2.60 67.54 0.04
CA ASP A 411 -2.52 66.11 0.35
C ASP A 411 -2.96 65.32 -0.90
N PRO A 412 -2.08 64.52 -1.52
CA PRO A 412 -2.40 63.82 -2.75
C PRO A 412 -3.42 62.68 -2.55
N SER A 413 -3.71 62.26 -1.32
CA SER A 413 -4.62 61.15 -1.03
C SER A 413 -6.10 61.54 -1.01
N ASP A 414 -6.41 62.81 -0.71
CA ASP A 414 -7.79 63.31 -0.63
C ASP A 414 -8.02 64.67 -1.31
N GLY A 415 -6.95 65.34 -1.78
CA GLY A 415 -7.01 66.61 -2.47
C GLY A 415 -7.21 67.83 -1.56
N ASN A 416 -7.19 67.66 -0.23
CA ASN A 416 -7.31 68.76 0.71
C ASN A 416 -6.07 69.65 0.69
N THR A 417 -6.26 70.97 0.83
CA THR A 417 -5.15 71.94 0.80
C THR A 417 -4.86 72.49 2.19
N VAL A 418 -3.62 72.30 2.65
CA VAL A 418 -3.12 72.85 3.90
C VAL A 418 -2.24 74.05 3.56
N PRO A 419 -2.70 75.30 3.79
CA PRO A 419 -1.90 76.47 3.47
C PRO A 419 -0.63 76.48 4.32
N MET A 420 0.53 76.70 3.73
CA MET A 420 1.81 76.86 4.45
C MET A 420 1.96 78.28 4.99
N LEU A 421 1.55 79.26 4.17
CA LEU A 421 1.59 80.68 4.46
C LEU A 421 0.34 81.34 3.87
N VAL A 422 -0.38 82.11 4.68
CA VAL A 422 -1.55 82.87 4.24
C VAL A 422 -1.30 84.35 4.51
N ALA A 423 -1.28 85.18 3.46
CA ALA A 423 -1.29 86.61 3.60
C ALA A 423 -2.74 87.12 3.50
N GLN A 424 -3.32 87.58 4.61
CA GLN A 424 -4.71 88.04 4.67
C GLN A 424 -4.82 89.29 5.54
N GLY A 425 -5.47 90.34 5.02
CA GLY A 425 -5.68 91.59 5.78
C GLY A 425 -4.40 92.34 6.15
N GLY A 426 -3.29 92.13 5.44
CA GLY A 426 -1.99 92.73 5.75
C GLY A 426 -1.15 91.96 6.79
N GLN A 427 -1.63 90.81 7.26
CA GLN A 427 -0.92 89.92 8.17
C GLN A 427 -0.57 88.60 7.49
N ILE A 428 0.51 87.97 7.97
CA ILE A 428 1.00 86.69 7.50
C ILE A 428 0.75 85.63 8.57
N PHE A 429 0.02 84.57 8.22
CA PHE A 429 -0.21 83.41 9.06
C PHE A 429 0.65 82.24 8.57
N LEU A 430 1.49 81.71 9.46
CA LEU A 430 2.33 80.53 9.22
C LEU A 430 1.64 79.29 9.77
N ASN A 431 1.53 78.24 8.97
CA ASN A 431 0.93 76.97 9.39
C ASN A 431 2.00 76.04 10.00
N GLU A 432 1.61 75.20 10.95
CA GLU A 432 2.47 74.19 11.55
C GLU A 432 3.03 73.18 10.54
N ALA A 433 2.33 72.96 9.41
CA ALA A 433 2.82 72.16 8.31
C ALA A 433 4.11 72.73 7.70
N LEU A 434 4.33 74.05 7.81
CA LEU A 434 5.55 74.72 7.32
C LEU A 434 6.61 74.81 8.42
N VAL A 435 6.25 75.24 9.63
CA VAL A 435 7.17 75.33 10.77
C VAL A 435 6.52 74.70 11.99
N LYS A 436 6.91 73.47 12.31
CA LYS A 436 6.50 72.79 13.54
C LYS A 436 7.34 73.22 14.76
N TYR A 437 8.62 73.51 14.53
CA TYR A 437 9.56 74.02 15.52
C TYR A 437 10.42 75.13 14.90
N LEU A 438 10.52 76.28 15.57
CA LEU A 438 11.37 77.40 15.14
C LEU A 438 12.58 77.50 16.07
N ILE A 439 13.79 77.36 15.51
CA ILE A 439 15.06 77.63 16.19
C ILE A 439 15.68 78.83 15.52
N ALA A 440 15.68 79.99 16.18
CA ALA A 440 16.19 81.24 15.63
C ALA A 440 17.08 81.96 16.66
N PRO A 441 18.26 82.48 16.26
CA PRO A 441 19.14 83.28 17.14
C PRO A 441 18.52 84.61 17.58
N THR A 442 17.65 85.19 16.74
CA THR A 442 16.85 86.40 17.02
C THR A 442 15.48 86.31 16.36
N ILE A 443 14.46 86.80 17.04
CA ILE A 443 13.13 87.07 16.47
C ILE A 443 12.69 88.42 16.99
N THR A 444 12.43 89.37 16.10
CA THR A 444 11.97 90.72 16.50
C THR A 444 10.75 91.10 15.67
N SER A 445 9.63 91.37 16.34
CA SER A 445 8.46 91.98 15.69
C SER A 445 8.74 93.45 15.36
N GLY A 446 8.18 94.00 14.28
CA GLY A 446 8.29 95.45 14.00
C GLY A 446 7.68 96.35 15.09
N GLY A 447 8.20 97.57 15.24
CA GLY A 447 7.81 98.58 16.24
C GLY A 447 8.95 98.92 17.22
N ASP A 448 8.89 100.12 17.85
CA ASP A 448 9.88 100.55 18.85
C ASP A 448 9.18 101.05 20.14
N PRO A 449 9.22 100.31 21.26
CA PRO A 449 9.85 98.99 21.43
C PRO A 449 8.98 97.84 20.85
N PRO A 450 9.59 96.71 20.43
CA PRO A 450 8.89 95.59 19.82
C PRO A 450 7.86 94.94 20.76
N ALA A 451 6.73 94.50 20.20
CA ALA A 451 5.68 93.79 20.94
C ALA A 451 6.09 92.34 21.30
N PHE A 452 6.93 91.73 20.48
CA PHE A 452 7.59 90.45 20.71
C PHE A 452 9.08 90.53 20.34
N SER A 453 9.97 90.15 21.24
CA SER A 453 11.39 90.04 20.93
C SER A 453 12.04 88.86 21.66
N LEU A 454 12.79 88.04 20.93
CA LEU A 454 13.77 87.09 21.45
C LEU A 454 15.15 87.56 21.00
N THR A 455 15.99 87.94 21.95
CA THR A 455 17.35 88.42 21.68
C THR A 455 18.39 87.32 21.96
N PRO A 456 19.60 87.39 21.37
CA PRO A 456 20.61 86.33 21.52
C PRO A 456 21.09 86.13 22.97
N ASP A 457 21.00 87.18 23.79
CA ASP A 457 21.28 87.16 25.23
C ASP A 457 20.16 86.50 26.06
N GLY A 458 19.15 85.92 25.41
CA GLY A 458 18.14 85.07 26.03
C GLY A 458 16.95 85.82 26.62
N LYS A 459 16.80 87.13 26.32
CA LYS A 459 15.66 87.91 26.81
C LYS A 459 14.46 87.71 25.88
N LEU A 460 13.37 87.20 26.46
CA LEU A 460 12.05 87.14 25.83
C LEU A 460 11.18 88.30 26.34
N THR A 461 10.73 89.15 25.43
CA THR A 461 9.67 90.14 25.67
C THR A 461 8.44 89.72 24.89
N ALA A 462 7.29 89.55 25.55
CA ALA A 462 6.01 89.26 24.89
C ALA A 462 4.88 90.05 25.58
N LYS A 463 4.26 90.99 24.85
CA LYS A 463 3.14 91.80 25.36
C LYS A 463 1.81 91.25 24.83
N ASN A 464 0.81 91.12 25.71
CA ASN A 464 -0.53 90.57 25.39
C ASN A 464 -0.48 89.18 24.73
N ALA A 465 0.46 88.33 25.15
CA ALA A 465 0.61 86.97 24.62
C ALA A 465 -0.22 85.97 25.43
N ASP A 466 -0.95 85.09 24.74
CA ASP A 466 -1.51 83.87 25.31
C ASP A 466 -0.45 82.76 25.19
N ILE A 467 0.00 82.22 26.33
CA ILE A 467 1.03 81.19 26.38
C ILE A 467 0.40 79.92 26.93
N SER A 468 0.05 79.01 26.02
CA SER A 468 -0.52 77.71 26.34
C SER A 468 0.54 76.59 26.33
N GLY A 469 0.43 75.60 27.21
CA GLY A 469 1.31 74.42 27.25
C GLY A 469 2.15 74.33 28.53
N HIS A 470 3.17 73.45 28.53
CA HIS A 470 4.07 73.28 29.68
C HIS A 470 5.19 74.32 29.66
N ILE A 471 5.17 75.25 30.61
CA ILE A 471 6.23 76.25 30.81
C ILE A 471 7.18 75.74 31.88
N ASN A 472 8.45 75.53 31.55
CA ASN A 472 9.49 75.18 32.53
C ASN A 472 10.34 76.41 32.88
N ALA A 473 10.04 77.06 34.00
CA ALA A 473 10.84 78.16 34.53
C ALA A 473 11.74 77.62 35.66
N VAL A 474 13.07 77.69 35.48
CA VAL A 474 14.05 77.17 36.46
C VAL A 474 14.16 78.09 37.68
N SER A 475 14.00 79.40 37.49
CA SER A 475 13.94 80.40 38.55
C SER A 475 13.29 81.70 38.03
N GLY A 476 12.66 82.50 38.90
CA GLY A 476 12.05 83.78 38.54
C GLY A 476 11.16 84.37 39.64
N SER A 477 10.71 85.61 39.45
CA SER A 477 9.66 86.25 40.25
C SER A 477 8.40 86.43 39.41
N PHE A 478 7.24 86.12 39.98
CA PHE A 478 5.93 86.36 39.37
C PHE A 478 5.20 87.44 40.15
N THR A 479 4.69 88.46 39.45
CA THR A 479 3.84 89.50 40.02
C THR A 479 2.50 89.50 39.29
N GLY A 480 1.44 89.04 39.96
CA GLY A 480 0.09 88.96 39.39
C GLY A 480 -0.80 87.94 40.10
N GLU A 481 -1.91 87.62 39.46
CA GLU A 481 -2.88 86.59 39.91
C GLU A 481 -2.67 85.30 39.12
N ILE A 482 -2.68 84.14 39.80
CA ILE A 482 -2.65 82.81 39.16
C ILE A 482 -4.02 82.16 39.35
N ASN A 483 -4.80 82.12 38.27
CA ASN A 483 -6.08 81.42 38.25
C ASN A 483 -5.89 80.01 37.66
N ALA A 484 -5.65 79.02 38.53
CA ALA A 484 -5.46 77.62 38.14
C ALA A 484 -6.67 76.77 38.52
N THR A 485 -7.26 76.05 37.56
CA THR A 485 -8.42 75.16 37.81
C THR A 485 -8.03 73.88 38.56
N SER A 486 -6.76 73.45 38.47
CA SER A 486 -6.14 72.38 39.25
C SER A 486 -4.61 72.46 39.11
N GLY A 487 -3.84 72.31 40.19
CA GLY A 487 -2.37 72.35 40.13
C GLY A 487 -1.71 71.75 41.38
N LYS A 488 -0.44 71.33 41.25
CA LYS A 488 0.38 70.82 42.36
C LYS A 488 1.61 71.71 42.53
N PHE A 489 1.69 72.39 43.66
CA PHE A 489 2.89 73.10 44.08
C PHE A 489 3.73 72.14 44.92
N SER A 490 4.98 71.92 44.52
CA SER A 490 5.91 71.03 45.25
C SER A 490 7.05 71.89 45.80
N GLY A 491 7.07 72.09 47.12
CA GLY A 491 8.01 72.97 47.81
C GLY A 491 7.38 73.64 49.04
N VAL A 492 8.13 74.54 49.68
CA VAL A 492 7.58 75.41 50.73
C VAL A 492 6.87 76.57 50.05
N ILE A 493 5.55 76.64 50.24
CA ILE A 493 4.75 77.79 49.82
C ILE A 493 4.54 78.66 51.05
N GLU A 494 5.15 79.83 51.07
CA GLU A 494 4.88 80.84 52.08
C GLU A 494 3.82 81.80 51.53
N ALA A 495 2.58 81.59 51.94
CA ALA A 495 1.44 82.40 51.51
C ALA A 495 0.77 83.04 52.72
N LYS A 496 0.24 84.24 52.53
CA LYS A 496 -0.46 84.97 53.59
C LYS A 496 -1.89 84.42 53.85
N GLU A 497 -2.50 83.71 52.88
CA GLU A 497 -3.87 83.13 52.95
C GLU A 497 -4.12 82.03 51.87
N PHE A 498 -5.03 81.04 52.10
CA PHE A 498 -5.47 79.97 51.16
C PHE A 498 -7.01 79.71 51.21
N VAL A 499 -7.64 79.24 50.11
CA VAL A 499 -9.10 78.94 50.03
C VAL A 499 -9.41 77.61 49.26
N GLY A 500 -9.91 76.53 49.91
CA GLY A 500 -10.29 75.22 49.28
C GLY A 500 -10.40 73.96 50.20
N ASP A 501 -10.69 72.75 49.64
CA ASP A 501 -10.90 71.46 50.37
C ASP A 501 -9.69 70.50 50.34
N ILE A 502 -9.26 70.02 51.52
CA ILE A 502 -8.02 69.24 51.73
C ILE A 502 -8.35 67.96 52.56
N CYS A 503 -7.69 66.82 52.28
CA CYS A 503 -7.82 65.55 53.03
C CYS A 503 -6.59 65.31 53.92
N GLY A 504 -6.79 64.86 55.17
CA GLY A 504 -5.72 64.60 56.14
C GLY A 504 -5.66 63.14 56.58
N SER A 505 -4.45 62.60 56.79
CA SER A 505 -4.20 61.25 57.31
C SER A 505 -3.26 61.27 58.51
N LYS A 506 -3.46 60.38 59.49
CA LYS A 506 -2.66 60.30 60.72
C LYS A 506 -2.52 58.88 61.24
N VAL A 507 -1.30 58.47 61.58
CA VAL A 507 -0.99 57.14 62.15
C VAL A 507 -1.18 57.17 63.67
N MET A 508 -1.92 56.20 64.22
CA MET A 508 -2.05 56.01 65.66
C MET A 508 -0.91 55.15 66.21
N GLN A 509 -0.59 55.34 67.48
CA GLN A 509 0.38 54.50 68.17
C GLN A 509 -0.14 53.07 68.26
N GLY A 510 0.66 52.11 67.77
CA GLY A 510 0.34 50.69 67.87
C GLY A 510 0.48 50.16 69.30
N VAL A 511 -0.22 49.06 69.59
CA VAL A 511 -0.18 48.38 70.89
C VAL A 511 0.02 46.88 70.72
N SER A 512 0.74 46.29 71.67
CA SER A 512 1.02 44.85 71.70
C SER A 512 0.64 44.27 73.06
N ILE A 513 0.23 43.01 73.08
CA ILE A 513 -0.15 42.31 74.30
C ILE A 513 0.22 40.84 74.25
N ARG A 514 0.69 40.32 75.39
CA ARG A 514 0.96 38.90 75.63
C ARG A 514 0.14 38.43 76.84
N ALA A 515 -0.56 37.31 76.70
CA ALA A 515 -1.34 36.66 77.75
C ALA A 515 -0.92 35.19 77.87
N THR A 516 -0.92 34.61 79.08
CA THR A 516 -0.50 33.21 79.33
C THR A 516 -1.47 32.55 80.29
N ASN A 517 -2.28 31.62 79.78
CA ASN A 517 -3.30 30.91 80.57
C ASN A 517 -4.32 31.84 81.25
N ASP A 518 -4.41 33.08 80.77
CA ASP A 518 -5.34 34.10 81.20
C ASP A 518 -5.90 34.84 79.96
N GLU A 519 -6.86 35.72 80.20
CA GLU A 519 -7.42 36.58 79.17
C GLU A 519 -7.01 38.02 79.47
N ARG A 520 -6.44 38.70 78.46
CA ARG A 520 -6.03 40.10 78.60
C ARG A 520 -6.44 40.91 77.40
N SER A 521 -6.65 42.21 77.64
CA SER A 521 -6.90 43.19 76.58
C SER A 521 -6.05 44.44 76.77
N THR A 522 -5.61 45.04 75.67
CA THR A 522 -4.97 46.36 75.62
C THR A 522 -5.66 47.21 74.57
N SER A 523 -5.56 48.52 74.68
CA SER A 523 -6.13 49.43 73.70
C SER A 523 -5.29 50.68 73.52
N THR A 524 -5.26 51.18 72.29
CA THR A 524 -4.81 52.54 71.99
C THR A 524 -6.03 53.41 71.70
N ARG A 525 -5.97 54.67 72.11
CA ARG A 525 -7.06 55.63 71.93
C ARG A 525 -6.51 56.90 71.29
N TYR A 526 -7.21 57.36 70.27
CA TYR A 526 -6.98 58.62 69.61
C TYR A 526 -8.24 59.44 69.74
N THR A 527 -8.13 60.56 70.44
CA THR A 527 -9.20 61.55 70.48
C THR A 527 -8.71 62.80 69.77
N ASP A 528 -9.51 63.26 68.83
CA ASP A 528 -9.33 64.53 68.14
C ASP A 528 -10.60 65.35 68.33
N SER A 529 -10.45 66.52 68.94
CA SER A 529 -11.53 67.46 69.16
C SER A 529 -11.24 68.71 68.35
N ALA A 530 -11.56 68.64 67.06
CA ALA A 530 -11.55 69.79 66.17
C ALA A 530 -12.88 69.84 65.42
N THR A 531 -13.53 71.00 65.44
CA THR A 531 -14.90 71.27 64.97
C THR A 531 -15.20 70.95 63.49
N TYR A 532 -14.20 70.52 62.70
CA TYR A 532 -14.30 70.27 61.26
C TYR A 532 -14.61 68.82 60.85
N GLN A 533 -14.88 67.94 61.81
CA GLN A 533 -15.08 66.50 61.55
C GLN A 533 -16.53 66.13 61.18
N ILE A 534 -17.52 67.00 61.49
CA ILE A 534 -18.93 66.76 61.14
C ILE A 534 -19.10 66.72 59.62
N GLY A 535 -19.79 65.69 59.12
CA GLY A 535 -20.02 65.48 57.69
C GLY A 535 -18.82 64.89 56.96
N LYS A 536 -17.81 64.41 57.70
CA LYS A 536 -16.64 63.68 57.16
C LYS A 536 -16.79 62.20 57.39
N THR A 537 -16.23 61.42 56.47
CA THR A 537 -16.09 59.98 56.66
C THR A 537 -14.74 59.73 57.29
N ILE A 538 -14.76 59.14 58.48
CA ILE A 538 -13.55 58.73 59.19
C ILE A 538 -13.36 57.26 58.95
N THR A 539 -12.18 56.90 58.46
CA THR A 539 -11.81 55.52 58.25
C THR A 539 -10.61 55.16 59.10
N VAL A 540 -10.76 54.06 59.84
CA VAL A 540 -9.70 53.47 60.65
C VAL A 540 -9.34 52.12 60.08
N MET A 541 -8.06 51.94 59.79
CA MET A 541 -7.48 50.67 59.33
C MET A 541 -6.56 50.14 60.42
N ALA A 542 -6.95 49.06 61.09
CA ALA A 542 -6.20 48.42 62.16
C ALA A 542 -5.49 47.18 61.64
N ASN A 543 -4.17 47.28 61.44
CA ASN A 543 -3.34 46.17 60.99
C ASN A 543 -2.88 45.34 62.18
N CYS A 544 -3.36 44.11 62.31
CA CYS A 544 -3.03 43.21 63.40
C CYS A 544 -2.06 42.11 62.97
N GLU A 545 -1.05 41.85 63.80
CA GLU A 545 -0.08 40.78 63.67
C GLU A 545 -0.19 39.81 64.86
N ARG A 546 -0.18 38.51 64.60
CA ARG A 546 -0.01 37.48 65.64
C ARG A 546 1.47 37.12 65.75
N ASN A 547 2.06 37.34 66.91
CA ASN A 547 3.50 37.12 67.15
C ASN A 547 3.79 35.74 67.78
N GLY A 548 2.76 35.03 68.28
CA GLY A 548 2.89 33.67 68.78
C GLY A 548 1.67 33.16 69.55
N GLY A 549 1.60 31.85 69.77
CA GLY A 549 0.52 31.18 70.52
C GLY A 549 -0.73 30.82 69.71
N SER A 550 -1.61 30.00 70.28
CA SER A 550 -2.82 29.47 69.62
C SER A 550 -4.14 30.02 70.19
N GLY A 551 -4.08 30.96 71.14
CA GLY A 551 -5.27 31.62 71.69
C GLY A 551 -6.06 32.41 70.65
N ALA A 552 -7.33 32.70 70.94
CA ALA A 552 -8.15 33.60 70.15
C ALA A 552 -7.63 35.03 70.28
N ILE A 553 -7.58 35.76 69.16
CA ILE A 553 -7.21 37.18 69.12
C ILE A 553 -8.37 37.92 68.48
N THR A 554 -8.80 39.01 69.09
CA THR A 554 -9.88 39.83 68.56
C THR A 554 -9.44 41.29 68.50
N VAL A 555 -9.62 41.92 67.35
CA VAL A 555 -9.41 43.36 67.15
C VAL A 555 -10.77 44.05 67.20
N THR A 556 -10.88 45.07 68.02
CA THR A 556 -12.08 45.90 68.11
C THR A 556 -11.74 47.34 67.80
N ILE A 557 -12.33 47.88 66.73
CA ILE A 557 -12.27 49.30 66.38
C ILE A 557 -13.55 49.95 66.85
N ASN A 558 -13.43 50.98 67.68
CA ASN A 558 -14.52 51.86 68.07
C ASN A 558 -14.27 53.24 67.47
N ILE A 559 -15.25 53.79 66.76
CA ILE A 559 -15.27 55.18 66.28
C ILE A 559 -16.54 55.82 66.85
N ASN A 560 -16.39 56.75 67.79
CA ASN A 560 -17.49 57.50 68.40
C ASN A 560 -18.63 56.64 68.97
N GLY A 561 -18.29 55.50 69.58
CA GLY A 561 -19.25 54.56 70.16
C GLY A 561 -19.77 53.50 69.19
N GLN A 562 -19.53 53.63 67.88
CA GLN A 562 -19.82 52.57 66.91
C GLN A 562 -18.65 51.59 66.85
N VAL A 563 -18.95 50.30 66.99
CA VAL A 563 -17.93 49.27 67.21
C VAL A 563 -17.96 48.23 66.09
N LYS A 564 -16.77 47.91 65.57
CA LYS A 564 -16.54 46.74 64.73
C LYS A 564 -15.51 45.84 65.40
N THR A 565 -15.93 44.63 65.73
CA THR A 565 -15.08 43.58 66.30
C THR A 565 -14.88 42.50 65.26
N ALA A 566 -13.62 42.11 65.05
CA ALA A 566 -13.26 41.02 64.17
C ALA A 566 -12.29 40.08 64.88
N GLU A 567 -12.56 38.78 64.80
CA GLU A 567 -11.60 37.77 65.22
C GLU A 567 -10.50 37.65 64.17
N VAL A 568 -9.26 37.68 64.65
CA VAL A 568 -8.10 37.41 63.83
C VAL A 568 -7.97 35.90 63.74
N MET A 569 -7.98 35.40 62.50
CA MET A 569 -7.99 33.97 62.23
C MET A 569 -6.87 33.24 63.00
N PRO A 570 -7.15 32.02 63.52
CA PRO A 570 -6.18 31.26 64.27
C PRO A 570 -4.98 30.88 63.41
N TYR A 571 -3.82 30.82 64.05
CA TYR A 571 -2.60 30.37 63.40
C TYR A 571 -2.76 28.92 62.91
N THR A 572 -2.60 28.70 61.62
CA THR A 572 -2.46 27.35 61.05
C THR A 572 -0.98 27.06 60.89
N ALA A 573 -0.50 26.00 61.54
CA ALA A 573 0.92 25.63 61.51
C ALA A 573 1.42 25.46 60.07
N GLY A 574 2.48 26.19 59.72
CA GLY A 574 3.08 26.17 58.38
C GLY A 574 2.82 27.42 57.52
N ILE A 575 2.07 28.42 58.02
CA ILE A 575 1.88 29.70 57.34
C ILE A 575 2.62 30.81 58.12
N PRO A 576 3.39 31.72 57.48
CA PRO A 576 4.05 32.84 58.17
C PRO A 576 3.04 33.71 58.93
N ALA A 577 3.50 34.42 59.97
CA ALA A 577 2.68 35.36 60.74
C ALA A 577 1.89 36.28 59.80
N MET A 578 0.57 36.12 59.78
CA MET A 578 -0.31 36.86 58.89
C MET A 578 -0.62 38.23 59.50
N TYR A 579 -0.39 39.30 58.74
CA TYR A 579 -0.98 40.60 59.02
C TYR A 579 -2.43 40.61 58.51
N GLN A 580 -3.37 40.90 59.39
CA GLN A 580 -4.77 41.04 59.02
C GLN A 580 -5.25 42.45 59.33
N THR A 581 -5.75 43.13 58.30
CA THR A 581 -6.30 44.48 58.42
C THR A 581 -7.79 44.41 58.71
N VAL A 582 -8.20 45.07 59.78
CA VAL A 582 -9.61 45.35 60.04
C VAL A 582 -9.86 46.80 59.67
N VAL A 583 -10.76 47.05 58.71
CA VAL A 583 -11.16 48.40 58.30
C VAL A 583 -12.55 48.72 58.81
N PHE A 584 -12.71 49.92 59.37
CA PHE A 584 -14.00 50.44 59.76
C PHE A 584 -14.11 51.92 59.40
N SER A 585 -15.17 52.25 58.66
CA SER A 585 -15.48 53.62 58.24
C SER A 585 -16.79 54.06 58.87
N VAL A 586 -16.80 55.25 59.45
CA VAL A 586 -17.99 55.86 60.03
C VAL A 586 -18.12 57.28 59.51
N HIS A 587 -19.26 57.58 58.92
CA HIS A 587 -19.62 58.97 58.62
C HIS A 587 -19.96 59.67 59.93
N THR A 588 -19.20 60.70 60.28
CA THR A 588 -19.37 61.33 61.60
C THR A 588 -20.34 62.49 61.52
N THR A 589 -21.33 62.46 62.41
CA THR A 589 -22.21 63.59 62.70
C THR A 589 -21.78 64.31 63.98
N SER A 590 -20.70 63.85 64.61
CA SER A 590 -20.15 64.36 65.86
C SER A 590 -18.89 65.20 65.61
N PRO A 591 -18.72 66.35 66.29
CA PRO A 591 -17.51 67.18 66.17
C PRO A 591 -16.30 66.62 66.89
N VAL A 592 -16.51 65.71 67.85
CA VAL A 592 -15.44 65.00 68.54
C VAL A 592 -15.31 63.62 67.92
N VAL A 593 -14.08 63.28 67.58
CA VAL A 593 -13.70 61.98 67.04
C VAL A 593 -12.92 61.26 68.12
N ASP A 594 -13.52 60.24 68.67
CA ASP A 594 -12.94 59.38 69.67
C ASP A 594 -12.84 57.97 69.09
N ILE A 595 -11.61 57.59 68.79
CA ILE A 595 -11.28 56.31 68.19
C ILE A 595 -10.52 55.50 69.22
N SER A 596 -10.96 54.27 69.45
CA SER A 596 -10.14 53.30 70.16
C SER A 596 -9.98 52.03 69.35
N VAL A 597 -8.77 51.50 69.35
CA VAL A 597 -8.47 50.20 68.77
C VAL A 597 -7.93 49.31 69.86
N SER A 598 -8.65 48.22 70.11
CA SER A 598 -8.38 47.30 71.20
C SER A 598 -8.02 45.93 70.66
N LEU A 599 -7.01 45.32 71.29
CA LEU A 599 -6.67 43.92 71.14
C LEU A 599 -7.09 43.16 72.37
N ARG A 600 -7.76 42.02 72.16
CA ARG A 600 -8.06 41.05 73.20
C ARG A 600 -7.47 39.71 72.81
N VAL A 601 -6.80 39.06 73.75
CA VAL A 601 -6.18 37.74 73.57
C VAL A 601 -6.65 36.83 74.69
N SER A 602 -7.16 35.65 74.33
CA SER A 602 -7.65 34.65 75.28
C SER A 602 -7.26 33.23 74.88
N GLY A 603 -6.75 32.45 75.82
CA GLY A 603 -6.41 31.06 75.57
C GLY A 603 -5.61 30.41 76.69
N ARG A 604 -5.70 29.07 76.75
CA ARG A 604 -4.67 28.27 77.43
C ARG A 604 -3.41 28.38 76.55
N TYR A 605 -2.24 28.66 77.15
CA TYR A 605 -0.92 28.96 76.55
C TYR A 605 -0.61 30.42 76.21
N THR A 606 0.69 30.74 76.18
CA THR A 606 1.20 32.09 75.89
C THR A 606 0.86 32.51 74.46
N THR A 607 0.02 33.55 74.31
CA THR A 607 -0.36 34.13 73.01
C THR A 607 -0.04 35.63 72.99
N GLU A 608 0.53 36.11 71.88
CA GLU A 608 0.95 37.50 71.70
C GLU A 608 0.50 38.10 70.36
N ALA A 609 0.06 39.35 70.38
CA ALA A 609 -0.41 40.08 69.21
C ALA A 609 -0.07 41.58 69.27
N SER A 610 0.07 42.21 68.11
CA SER A 610 0.30 43.65 67.92
C SER A 610 -0.71 44.26 66.95
N VAL A 611 -1.18 45.49 67.17
CA VAL A 611 -2.07 46.22 66.23
C VAL A 611 -1.62 47.66 66.01
N TRP A 612 -1.66 48.11 64.75
CA TRP A 612 -1.16 49.41 64.30
C TRP A 612 -2.25 50.13 63.50
N PRO A 613 -2.94 51.12 64.09
CA PRO A 613 -4.04 51.81 63.40
C PRO A 613 -3.60 53.02 62.57
N LEU A 614 -4.21 53.21 61.40
CA LEU A 614 -4.15 54.42 60.58
C LEU A 614 -5.53 55.08 60.48
N VAL A 615 -5.61 56.40 60.69
CA VAL A 615 -6.83 57.20 60.61
C VAL A 615 -6.79 58.11 59.38
N MET A 616 -7.88 58.12 58.62
CA MET A 616 -8.05 58.99 57.45
C MET A 616 -9.36 59.78 57.56
N VAL A 617 -9.33 61.05 57.17
CA VAL A 617 -10.48 61.96 57.21
C VAL A 617 -10.74 62.53 55.83
N SER A 618 -11.87 62.15 55.22
CA SER A 618 -12.27 62.65 53.90
C SER A 618 -13.62 63.37 53.93
N ARG A 619 -13.82 64.28 52.97
CA ARG A 619 -15.08 65.03 52.82
C ARG A 619 -16.18 64.28 52.06
N SER A 620 -15.88 63.17 51.37
CA SER A 620 -16.84 62.43 50.54
C SER A 620 -17.28 61.12 51.20
N GLY A 621 -18.57 60.81 51.11
CA GLY A 621 -19.23 59.65 51.73
C GLY A 621 -18.86 58.26 51.18
N ASN A 622 -17.72 58.11 50.50
CA ASN A 622 -17.29 56.82 49.96
C ASN A 622 -16.39 56.10 50.97
N ASN A 623 -16.73 54.85 51.30
CA ASN A 623 -15.88 54.00 52.13
C ASN A 623 -14.55 53.73 51.41
N PHE A 624 -13.43 53.90 52.11
CA PHE A 624 -12.15 53.40 51.62
C PHE A 624 -12.18 51.87 51.72
N THR A 625 -12.12 51.18 50.59
CA THR A 625 -11.87 49.73 50.54
C THR A 625 -10.36 49.49 50.50
N ASN A 626 -9.94 48.38 51.12
CA ASN A 626 -8.54 47.99 51.33
C ASN A 626 -7.66 48.09 50.08
#